data_AF-A0A7J2VUB3-F1
#
_entry.id   AF-A0A7J2VUB3-F1
#
_cell.length_a   1.000
_cell.length_b   1.000
_cell.length_c   1.000
_cell.angle_alpha   90.00
_cell.angle_beta   90.00
_cell.angle_gamma   90.00
#
_symmetry.space_group_name_H-M   'P 1'
#
loop_
_entity.id
_entity.type
_entity.pdbx_description
1 polymer ?
#
loop_
_entity_poly.entity_id
_entity_poly.type
_entity_poly.pdbx_seq_one_letter_code
_entity_poly.pdbx_strand_id
1 'polypeptide(L)'
;MAKLKIKRKSSLIVDLILLISIYVFLFNYFKPSLIFSNTLTNGGDTGSHLYPFFYMRDYLVPHLKLVGWSQGWYAGLPMFQFYFPFVYLLASIISYIIPATISFKIATILGTFLLPITTYFAMRILRFEFPIPVVSALLTLVMLFNEGNSMWGINIPSTLAGEFCESFSFSLMVLFLALLYKGIKE
;
A
#
# COMPACT_ATOMS: atom_id res chain seq x y z
N MET A 1 -35.25 8.69 -18.92
CA MET A 1 -34.11 9.34 -18.22
C MET A 1 -34.11 9.16 -16.69
N ALA A 2 -35.24 9.38 -15.98
CA ALA A 2 -35.29 9.30 -14.50
C ALA A 2 -34.98 7.89 -13.93
N LYS A 3 -35.52 6.81 -14.50
CA LYS A 3 -35.23 5.42 -14.06
C LYS A 3 -33.74 5.05 -14.17
N LEU A 4 -33.07 5.52 -15.21
CA LEU A 4 -31.63 5.29 -15.42
C LEU A 4 -30.79 6.05 -14.37
N LYS A 5 -31.18 7.29 -14.02
CA LYS A 5 -30.57 8.06 -12.94
C LYS A 5 -30.77 7.39 -11.57
N ILE A 6 -31.93 6.80 -11.30
CA ILE A 6 -32.21 6.08 -10.05
C ILE A 6 -31.37 4.80 -9.93
N LYS A 7 -31.28 4.00 -11.01
CA LYS A 7 -30.42 2.79 -11.06
C LYS A 7 -28.94 3.12 -10.86
N ARG A 8 -28.48 4.23 -11.45
CA ARG A 8 -27.10 4.74 -11.27
C ARG A 8 -26.84 5.24 -9.85
N LYS A 9 -27.80 5.93 -9.21
CA LYS A 9 -27.66 6.34 -7.81
C LYS A 9 -27.63 5.15 -6.86
N SER A 10 -28.50 4.16 -7.07
CA SER A 10 -28.55 2.95 -6.26
C SER A 10 -27.25 2.13 -6.35
N SER A 11 -26.69 1.95 -7.54
CA SER A 11 -25.38 1.27 -7.71
C SER A 11 -24.23 2.01 -7.02
N LEU A 12 -24.18 3.34 -7.10
CA LEU A 12 -23.16 4.12 -6.38
C LEU A 12 -23.27 3.98 -4.86
N ILE A 13 -24.48 3.92 -4.31
CA ILE A 13 -24.70 3.69 -2.88
C ILE A 13 -24.18 2.30 -2.49
N VAL A 14 -24.48 1.27 -3.29
CA VAL A 14 -23.98 -0.09 -3.04
C VAL A 14 -22.45 -0.14 -3.12
N ASP A 15 -21.85 0.49 -4.13
CA ASP A 15 -20.40 0.59 -4.26
C ASP A 15 -19.76 1.22 -3.02
N LEU A 16 -20.32 2.34 -2.54
CA LEU A 16 -19.83 3.04 -1.36
C LEU A 16 -19.97 2.18 -0.10
N ILE A 17 -21.13 1.54 0.11
CA ILE A 17 -21.36 0.68 1.28
C ILE A 17 -20.33 -0.44 1.31
N LEU A 18 -20.15 -1.15 0.19
CA LEU A 18 -19.23 -2.29 0.12
C LEU A 18 -17.76 -1.85 0.26
N LEU A 19 -17.36 -0.74 -0.36
CA LEU A 19 -16.02 -0.18 -0.16
C LEU A 19 -15.78 0.19 1.31
N ILE A 20 -16.74 0.87 1.96
CA ILE A 20 -16.66 1.17 3.39
C ILE A 20 -16.56 -0.13 4.20
N SER A 21 -17.36 -1.16 3.88
CA SER A 21 -17.29 -2.46 4.56
C SER A 21 -15.91 -3.12 4.44
N ILE A 22 -15.26 -3.04 3.26
CA ILE A 22 -13.88 -3.53 3.07
C ILE A 22 -12.92 -2.82 4.03
N TYR A 23 -12.99 -1.49 4.11
CA TYR A 23 -12.09 -0.73 5.00
C TYR A 23 -12.40 -0.94 6.47
N VAL A 24 -13.68 -1.02 6.86
CA VAL A 24 -14.07 -1.38 8.23
C VAL A 24 -13.51 -2.75 8.60
N PHE A 25 -13.59 -3.72 7.68
CA PHE A 25 -13.01 -5.05 7.88
C PHE A 25 -11.48 -4.99 8.03
N LEU A 26 -10.78 -4.27 7.15
CA LEU A 26 -9.33 -4.10 7.24
C LEU A 26 -8.90 -3.39 8.53
N PHE A 27 -9.61 -2.35 8.98
CA PHE A 27 -9.31 -1.70 10.25
C PHE A 27 -9.68 -2.55 11.47
N ASN A 28 -10.65 -3.45 11.36
CA ASN A 28 -10.91 -4.41 12.44
C ASN A 28 -9.75 -5.42 12.58
N TYR A 29 -9.18 -5.85 11.45
CA TYR A 29 -8.00 -6.72 11.43
C TYR A 29 -6.72 -5.97 11.86
N PHE A 30 -6.38 -4.89 11.18
CA PHE A 30 -5.29 -3.97 11.53
C PHE A 30 -5.76 -2.98 12.60
N LYS A 31 -5.75 -3.43 13.86
CA LYS A 31 -6.22 -2.65 15.01
C LYS A 31 -5.60 -1.24 15.04
N PRO A 32 -6.39 -0.16 14.96
CA PRO A 32 -5.86 1.21 14.99
C PRO A 32 -5.04 1.50 16.24
N SER A 33 -5.41 0.93 17.40
CA SER A 33 -4.64 1.06 18.64
C SER A 33 -3.19 0.55 18.51
N LEU A 34 -2.95 -0.45 17.66
CA LEU A 34 -1.60 -0.97 17.38
C LEU A 34 -0.91 -0.20 16.25
N ILE A 35 -1.65 0.26 15.23
CA ILE A 35 -1.06 1.10 14.17
C ILE A 35 -0.53 2.40 14.79
N PHE A 36 -1.30 3.03 15.67
CA PHE A 36 -1.00 4.33 16.27
C PHE A 36 -0.25 4.24 17.61
N SER A 37 0.11 3.05 18.10
CA SER A 37 0.99 2.93 19.27
C SER A 37 2.40 3.48 18.96
N ASN A 38 3.09 4.07 19.93
CA ASN A 38 4.47 4.50 19.74
C ASN A 38 5.46 3.36 20.00
N THR A 39 5.36 2.29 19.20
CA THR A 39 6.22 1.11 19.29
C THR A 39 6.79 0.76 17.92
N LEU A 40 8.00 0.23 17.90
CA LEU A 40 8.57 -0.34 16.68
C LEU A 40 7.73 -1.52 16.20
N THR A 41 7.63 -1.66 14.89
CA THR A 41 7.01 -2.84 14.27
C THR A 41 8.08 -3.86 13.94
N ASN A 42 7.68 -5.13 13.94
CA ASN A 42 8.53 -6.26 13.59
C ASN A 42 7.64 -7.37 12.99
N GLY A 43 8.27 -8.32 12.30
CA GLY A 43 7.60 -9.42 11.60
C GLY A 43 8.46 -9.85 10.43
N GLY A 44 8.85 -11.13 10.37
CA GLY A 44 9.85 -11.59 9.40
C GLY A 44 11.09 -10.69 9.38
N ASP A 45 11.41 -10.16 8.21
CA ASP A 45 12.55 -9.26 7.99
C ASP A 45 12.20 -7.78 8.19
N THR A 46 10.95 -7.40 8.51
CA THR A 46 10.53 -6.01 8.76
C THR A 46 11.42 -5.27 9.76
N GLY A 47 11.94 -5.96 10.78
CA GLY A 47 12.89 -5.37 11.72
C GLY A 47 14.17 -4.84 11.06
N SER A 48 14.65 -5.49 10.00
CA SER A 48 15.82 -5.05 9.23
C SER A 48 15.55 -3.76 8.44
N HIS A 49 14.29 -3.51 8.07
CA HIS A 49 13.87 -2.34 7.30
C HIS A 49 13.79 -1.04 8.13
N LEU A 50 13.83 -1.14 9.46
CA LEU A 50 13.90 0.02 10.35
C LEU A 50 15.18 0.83 10.13
N TYR A 51 16.32 0.16 9.90
CA TYR A 51 17.57 0.85 9.68
C TYR A 51 17.55 1.69 8.39
N PRO A 52 17.22 1.13 7.20
CA PRO A 52 17.07 1.91 5.98
C PRO A 52 16.10 3.09 6.16
N PHE A 53 14.98 2.88 6.86
CA PHE A 53 14.02 3.95 7.13
C PHE A 53 14.63 5.12 7.92
N PHE A 54 15.34 4.85 9.03
CA PHE A 54 16.01 5.90 9.78
C PHE A 54 17.17 6.51 8.99
N TYR A 55 17.92 5.73 8.21
CA TYR A 55 18.96 6.27 7.34
C TYR A 55 18.38 7.21 6.26
N MET A 56 17.23 6.87 5.67
CA MET A 56 16.51 7.74 4.75
C MET A 56 16.10 9.05 5.44
N ARG A 57 15.51 8.96 6.63
CA ARG A 57 15.02 10.11 7.41
C ARG A 57 16.15 11.03 7.90
N ASP A 58 17.19 10.46 8.48
CA ASP A 58 18.16 11.21 9.27
C ASP A 58 19.35 11.67 8.42
N TYR A 59 19.61 10.98 7.31
CA TYR A 59 20.73 11.30 6.42
C TYR A 59 20.28 11.65 5.00
N LEU A 60 19.56 10.78 4.29
CA LEU A 60 19.30 11.02 2.86
C LEU A 60 18.38 12.22 2.59
N VAL A 61 17.24 12.29 3.28
CA VAL A 61 16.25 13.37 3.10
C VAL A 61 16.86 14.76 3.40
N PRO A 62 17.55 14.98 4.54
CA PRO A 62 18.21 16.26 4.81
C PRO A 62 19.27 16.65 3.77
N HIS A 63 19.92 15.67 3.13
CA HIS A 63 20.92 15.90 2.10
C HIS A 63 20.36 15.88 0.67
N LEU A 64 19.03 15.81 0.50
CA LEU A 64 18.34 15.73 -0.79
C LEU A 64 18.85 14.56 -1.66
N LYS A 65 19.12 13.42 -1.03
CA LYS A 65 19.53 12.17 -1.68
C LYS A 65 18.41 11.14 -1.61
N LEU A 66 18.41 10.20 -2.56
CA LEU A 66 17.52 9.03 -2.56
C LEU A 66 18.27 7.71 -2.36
N VAL A 67 19.56 7.70 -2.68
CA VAL A 67 20.46 6.56 -2.55
C VAL A 67 21.72 7.01 -1.82
N GLY A 68 22.38 6.09 -1.12
CA GLY A 68 23.59 6.41 -0.38
C GLY A 68 24.44 5.20 -0.04
N TRP A 69 25.58 5.47 0.58
CA TRP A 69 26.45 4.44 1.13
C TRP A 69 26.46 4.58 2.64
N SER A 70 25.90 3.58 3.34
CA SER A 70 25.95 3.55 4.79
C SER A 70 27.29 2.96 5.25
N GLN A 71 27.97 3.64 6.15
CA GLN A 71 29.19 3.16 6.81
C GLN A 71 28.90 2.29 8.06
N GLY A 72 27.63 1.97 8.33
CA GLY A 72 27.22 1.27 9.56
C GLY A 72 27.64 -0.20 9.65
N TRP A 73 28.18 -0.79 8.58
CA TRP A 73 28.69 -2.16 8.49
C TRP A 73 30.12 -2.15 8.00
N TYR A 74 30.87 -3.24 8.23
CA TYR A 74 32.28 -3.44 7.86
C TYR A 74 32.81 -2.54 6.74
N ALA A 75 32.55 -2.90 5.48
CA ALA A 75 32.92 -2.10 4.30
C ALA A 75 31.82 -1.11 3.87
N GLY A 76 30.70 -1.09 4.59
CA GLY A 76 29.48 -0.36 4.28
C GLY A 76 28.45 -1.16 3.50
N LEU A 77 27.28 -0.54 3.28
CA LEU A 77 26.13 -1.13 2.59
C LEU A 77 25.51 -0.08 1.63
N PRO A 78 25.28 -0.41 0.34
CA PRO A 78 24.59 0.48 -0.58
C PRO A 78 23.10 0.59 -0.21
N MET A 79 22.71 1.76 0.28
CA MET A 79 21.34 2.07 0.67
C MET A 79 20.51 2.46 -0.56
N PHE A 80 19.41 1.73 -0.76
CA PHE A 80 18.41 1.97 -1.81
C PHE A 80 18.92 1.83 -3.25
N GLN A 81 20.03 1.11 -3.46
CA GLN A 81 20.46 0.73 -4.81
C GLN A 81 19.66 -0.46 -5.36
N PHE A 82 19.22 -1.36 -4.48
CA PHE A 82 18.50 -2.59 -4.84
C PHE A 82 17.07 -2.65 -4.28
N TYR A 83 16.68 -1.66 -3.48
CA TYR A 83 15.35 -1.55 -2.90
C TYR A 83 14.62 -0.32 -3.42
N PHE A 84 13.33 -0.45 -3.68
CA PHE A 84 12.50 0.68 -4.10
C PHE A 84 12.42 1.75 -2.99
N PRO A 85 12.97 2.97 -3.21
CA PRO A 85 13.14 3.94 -2.12
C PRO A 85 11.86 4.69 -1.75
N PHE A 86 10.85 4.69 -2.62
CA PHE A 86 9.75 5.64 -2.53
C PHE A 86 8.92 5.50 -1.24
N VAL A 87 8.63 4.27 -0.82
CA VAL A 87 7.83 4.04 0.40
C VAL A 87 8.61 4.47 1.65
N TYR A 88 9.93 4.29 1.66
CA TYR A 88 10.79 4.82 2.72
C TYR A 88 10.81 6.33 2.71
N LEU A 89 10.99 6.95 1.54
CA LEU A 89 10.98 8.40 1.40
C LEU A 89 9.67 8.99 1.94
N LEU A 90 8.53 8.41 1.55
CA LEU A 90 7.21 8.81 2.02
C LEU A 90 7.10 8.70 3.54
N ALA A 91 7.49 7.55 4.11
CA ALA A 91 7.50 7.35 5.55
C ALA A 91 8.42 8.35 6.27
N SER A 92 9.61 8.62 5.72
CA SER A 92 10.59 9.54 6.30
C SER A 92 10.06 10.97 6.30
N ILE A 93 9.43 11.43 5.23
CA ILE A 93 8.82 12.78 5.17
C ILE A 93 7.68 12.90 6.18
N ILE A 94 6.78 11.92 6.23
CA ILE A 94 5.65 11.92 7.17
C ILE A 94 6.14 11.89 8.63
N SER A 95 7.29 11.25 8.90
CA SER A 95 7.87 11.18 10.25
C SER A 95 8.35 12.50 10.84
N TYR A 96 8.38 13.58 10.05
CA TYR A 96 8.61 14.93 10.58
C TYR A 96 7.34 15.54 11.21
N ILE A 97 6.16 14.98 10.92
CA ILE A 97 4.86 15.47 11.40
C ILE A 97 4.32 14.58 12.53
N ILE A 98 4.52 13.26 12.43
CA ILE A 98 4.05 12.27 13.42
C ILE A 98 5.21 11.39 13.90
N PRO A 99 5.08 10.66 15.03
CA PRO A 99 6.14 9.77 15.50
C PRO A 99 6.62 8.80 14.42
N ALA A 100 7.95 8.65 14.30
CA ALA A 100 8.58 7.86 13.23
C ALA A 100 8.12 6.39 13.21
N THR A 101 7.87 5.82 14.39
CA THR A 101 7.34 4.46 14.58
C THR A 101 5.96 4.28 13.95
N ILE A 102 5.08 5.29 14.09
CA ILE A 102 3.74 5.31 13.52
C ILE A 102 3.82 5.54 12.01
N SER A 103 4.65 6.49 11.58
CA SER A 103 4.86 6.78 10.16
C SER A 103 5.29 5.53 9.39
N PHE A 104 6.29 4.81 9.91
CA PHE A 104 6.77 3.58 9.29
C PHE A 104 5.67 2.51 9.22
N LYS A 105 4.90 2.29 10.31
CA LYS A 105 3.77 1.35 10.31
C LYS A 105 2.70 1.69 9.26
N ILE A 106 2.34 2.97 9.14
CA ILE A 106 1.37 3.43 8.14
C ILE A 106 1.90 3.14 6.73
N ALA A 107 3.18 3.46 6.48
CA ALA A 107 3.80 3.20 5.19
C ALA A 107 3.88 1.70 4.87
N THR A 108 4.18 0.85 5.86
CA THR A 108 4.22 -0.62 5.69
C THR A 108 2.88 -1.18 5.22
N ILE A 109 1.75 -0.73 5.76
CA ILE A 109 0.42 -1.25 5.40
C ILE A 109 -0.23 -0.50 4.22
N LEU A 110 0.42 0.53 3.68
CA LEU A 110 -0.18 1.42 2.69
C LEU A 110 -0.61 0.68 1.42
N GLY A 111 0.21 -0.23 0.90
CA GLY A 111 -0.11 -1.05 -0.27
C GLY A 111 -1.35 -1.90 -0.08
N THR A 112 -1.44 -2.60 1.05
CA THR A 112 -2.60 -3.40 1.46
C THR A 112 -3.90 -2.60 1.44
N PHE A 113 -3.86 -1.37 1.96
CA PHE A 113 -5.04 -0.49 1.99
C PHE A 113 -5.34 0.18 0.65
N LEU A 114 -4.33 0.36 -0.22
CA LEU A 114 -4.52 0.92 -1.57
C LEU A 114 -5.08 -0.10 -2.56
N LEU A 115 -4.80 -1.40 -2.39
CA LEU A 115 -5.16 -2.43 -3.36
C LEU A 115 -6.67 -2.48 -3.68
N PRO A 116 -7.62 -2.44 -2.72
CA PRO A 116 -9.05 -2.46 -3.02
C PRO A 116 -9.50 -1.26 -3.87
N ILE A 117 -9.05 -0.04 -3.52
CA ILE A 117 -9.49 1.17 -4.21
C ILE A 117 -8.84 1.35 -5.58
N THR A 118 -7.56 0.98 -5.72
CA THR A 118 -6.88 0.98 -7.01
C THR A 118 -7.52 -0.03 -7.96
N THR A 119 -7.90 -1.21 -7.46
CA THR A 119 -8.64 -2.23 -8.22
C THR A 119 -10.03 -1.74 -8.63
N TYR A 120 -10.77 -1.10 -7.70
CA TYR A 120 -12.06 -0.48 -8.02
C TYR A 120 -11.92 0.52 -9.18
N PHE A 121 -10.97 1.46 -9.08
CA PHE A 121 -10.77 2.47 -10.10
C PHE A 121 -10.24 1.89 -11.41
N ALA A 122 -9.38 0.87 -11.37
CA ALA A 122 -8.92 0.17 -12.56
C ALA A 122 -10.10 -0.38 -13.38
N MET A 123 -11.05 -1.07 -12.73
CA MET A 123 -12.25 -1.57 -13.41
C MET A 123 -13.13 -0.45 -13.97
N ARG A 124 -13.23 0.69 -13.28
CA ARG A 124 -13.96 1.87 -13.76
C ARG A 124 -13.28 2.52 -14.96
N ILE A 125 -11.96 2.59 -14.98
CA ILE A 125 -11.16 3.11 -16.11
C ILE A 125 -11.36 2.23 -17.34
N LEU A 126 -11.42 0.91 -17.15
CA LEU A 126 -11.73 -0.07 -18.18
C LEU A 126 -13.21 -0.06 -18.64
N ARG A 127 -14.03 0.85 -18.09
CA ARG A 127 -15.46 1.03 -18.41
C ARG A 127 -16.35 -0.16 -18.07
N PHE A 128 -15.95 -1.01 -17.12
CA PHE A 128 -16.85 -2.03 -16.58
C PHE A 128 -17.98 -1.39 -15.76
N GLU A 129 -19.18 -1.92 -15.92
CA GLU A 129 -20.38 -1.46 -15.21
C GLU A 129 -20.58 -2.22 -13.90
N PHE A 130 -21.49 -1.70 -13.05
CA PHE A 130 -21.93 -2.38 -11.83
C PHE A 130 -22.41 -3.81 -12.15
N PRO A 131 -22.02 -4.83 -11.36
CA PRO A 131 -21.30 -4.75 -10.07
C PRO A 131 -19.79 -5.00 -10.16
N ILE A 132 -19.21 -5.07 -11.36
CA ILE A 132 -17.83 -5.56 -11.56
C ILE A 132 -16.80 -4.77 -10.73
N PRO A 133 -16.75 -3.43 -10.75
CA PRO A 133 -15.72 -2.68 -10.02
C PRO A 133 -15.68 -2.95 -8.51
N VAL A 134 -16.86 -3.00 -7.88
CA VAL A 134 -16.95 -3.21 -6.43
C VAL A 134 -16.71 -4.67 -6.05
N VAL A 135 -17.16 -5.63 -6.87
CA VAL A 135 -16.87 -7.05 -6.66
C VAL A 135 -15.37 -7.31 -6.82
N SER A 136 -14.71 -6.72 -7.81
CA SER A 136 -13.25 -6.83 -7.97
C SER A 136 -12.50 -6.27 -6.76
N ALA A 137 -12.92 -5.13 -6.22
CA ALA A 137 -12.36 -4.57 -4.99
C ALA A 137 -12.58 -5.49 -3.77
N LEU A 138 -13.74 -6.16 -3.67
CA LEU A 138 -14.00 -7.13 -2.62
C LEU A 138 -13.11 -8.37 -2.76
N LEU A 139 -12.91 -8.85 -3.99
CA LEU A 139 -12.09 -10.01 -4.29
C LEU A 139 -10.60 -9.81 -3.96
N THR A 140 -10.11 -8.57 -3.87
CA THR A 140 -8.73 -8.35 -3.40
C THR A 140 -8.54 -8.85 -1.97
N LEU A 141 -9.59 -8.92 -1.14
CA LEU A 141 -9.49 -9.51 0.20
C LEU A 141 -9.05 -10.98 0.16
N VAL A 142 -9.48 -11.76 -0.84
CA VAL A 142 -9.05 -13.16 -0.99
C VAL A 142 -7.53 -13.23 -1.19
N MET A 143 -6.98 -12.29 -1.96
CA MET A 143 -5.54 -12.20 -2.21
C MET A 143 -4.78 -11.70 -0.97
N LEU A 144 -5.30 -10.65 -0.32
CA LEU A 144 -4.70 -10.08 0.89
C LEU A 144 -4.60 -11.11 2.03
N PHE A 145 -5.61 -11.96 2.18
CA PHE A 145 -5.69 -12.98 3.22
C PHE A 145 -5.19 -14.36 2.77
N ASN A 146 -4.51 -14.45 1.63
CA ASN A 146 -3.87 -15.70 1.24
C ASN A 146 -2.60 -15.94 2.07
N GLU A 147 -2.68 -16.84 3.05
CA GLU A 147 -1.57 -17.19 3.95
C GLU A 147 -0.63 -18.29 3.39
N GLY A 148 -0.81 -18.73 2.14
CA GLY A 148 0.00 -19.79 1.54
C GLY A 148 1.47 -19.45 1.31
N ASN A 149 1.88 -18.18 1.45
CA ASN A 149 3.27 -17.74 1.40
C ASN A 149 3.47 -16.41 2.15
N SER A 150 4.71 -16.10 2.52
CA SER A 150 5.11 -14.86 3.18
C SER A 150 6.22 -14.11 2.42
N MET A 151 6.38 -14.36 1.12
CA MET A 151 7.52 -13.89 0.33
C MET A 151 7.14 -13.17 -0.98
N TRP A 152 5.87 -13.18 -1.41
CA TRP A 152 5.50 -12.61 -2.72
C TRP A 152 5.02 -11.16 -2.66
N GLY A 153 4.93 -10.57 -1.48
CA GLY A 153 4.65 -9.16 -1.25
C GLY A 153 3.21 -8.69 -1.38
N ILE A 154 2.30 -9.47 -1.95
CA ILE A 154 0.94 -8.99 -2.23
C ILE A 154 -0.05 -9.28 -1.09
N ASN A 155 0.20 -10.34 -0.32
CA ASN A 155 -0.64 -10.69 0.83
C ASN A 155 -0.16 -10.01 2.12
N ILE A 156 -1.00 -10.05 3.14
CA ILE A 156 -0.73 -9.46 4.45
C ILE A 156 0.52 -10.07 5.11
N PRO A 157 0.69 -11.41 5.17
CA PRO A 157 1.89 -12.02 5.77
C PRO A 157 3.19 -11.53 5.11
N SER A 158 3.25 -11.47 3.78
CA SER A 158 4.44 -10.97 3.07
C SER A 158 4.68 -9.49 3.32
N THR A 159 3.61 -8.68 3.25
CA THR A 159 3.70 -7.23 3.54
C THR A 159 4.30 -6.98 4.92
N LEU A 160 3.84 -7.75 5.93
CA LEU A 160 4.34 -7.68 7.30
C LEU A 160 5.69 -8.35 7.51
N ALA A 161 6.16 -9.15 6.56
CA ALA A 161 7.49 -9.79 6.58
C ALA A 161 8.60 -8.92 5.96
N GLY A 162 8.28 -7.78 5.34
CA GLY A 162 9.25 -6.85 4.76
C GLY A 162 8.94 -6.44 3.31
N GLU A 163 8.01 -7.12 2.66
CA GLU A 163 7.68 -6.92 1.24
C GLU A 163 6.66 -5.78 1.01
N PHE A 164 6.65 -4.77 1.88
CA PHE A 164 5.68 -3.67 1.82
C PHE A 164 5.90 -2.73 0.63
N CYS A 165 7.15 -2.61 0.15
CA CYS A 165 7.45 -1.84 -1.07
C CYS A 165 6.84 -2.50 -2.31
N GLU A 166 6.86 -3.84 -2.35
CA GLU A 166 6.22 -4.62 -3.40
C GLU A 166 4.70 -4.50 -3.31
N SER A 167 4.13 -4.66 -2.10
CA SER A 167 2.69 -4.46 -1.83
C SER A 167 2.19 -3.10 -2.36
N PHE A 168 2.94 -2.03 -2.06
CA PHE A 168 2.65 -0.69 -2.55
C PHE A 168 2.70 -0.60 -4.08
N SER A 169 3.79 -1.09 -4.68
CA SER A 169 4.00 -1.06 -6.13
C SER A 169 2.94 -1.86 -6.88
N PHE A 170 2.57 -3.03 -6.36
CA PHE A 170 1.53 -3.89 -6.93
C PHE A 170 0.16 -3.19 -6.95
N SER A 171 -0.20 -2.48 -5.86
CA SER A 171 -1.45 -1.71 -5.82
C SER A 171 -1.52 -0.66 -6.94
N LEU A 172 -0.40 0.04 -7.20
CA LEU A 172 -0.32 1.02 -8.29
C LEU A 172 -0.26 0.37 -9.67
N MET A 173 0.39 -0.79 -9.79
CA MET A 173 0.46 -1.56 -11.04
C MET A 173 -0.93 -1.88 -11.57
N VAL A 174 -1.88 -2.28 -10.71
CA VAL A 174 -3.26 -2.58 -11.13
C VAL A 174 -3.92 -1.36 -11.80
N LEU A 175 -3.71 -0.17 -11.24
CA LEU A 175 -4.22 1.08 -11.81
C LEU A 175 -3.48 1.45 -13.10
N PHE A 176 -2.16 1.29 -13.11
CA PHE A 176 -1.32 1.56 -14.27
C PHE A 176 -1.71 0.69 -15.47
N LEU A 177 -1.97 -0.60 -15.28
CA LEU A 177 -2.39 -1.51 -16.37
C LEU A 177 -3.72 -1.08 -16.99
N ALA A 178 -4.68 -0.62 -16.18
CA ALA A 178 -5.93 -0.10 -16.69
C ALA A 178 -5.75 1.21 -17.49
N LEU A 179 -4.90 2.12 -17.00
CA LEU A 179 -4.55 3.35 -17.71
C LEU A 179 -3.82 3.07 -19.03
N LEU A 180 -2.88 2.13 -19.02
CA LEU A 180 -2.14 1.70 -20.20
C LEU A 180 -3.09 1.13 -21.26
N TYR A 181 -3.98 0.22 -20.88
CA TYR A 181 -4.98 -0.34 -21.81
C TYR A 181 -5.88 0.76 -22.39
N LYS A 182 -6.35 1.68 -21.55
CA LYS A 182 -7.14 2.82 -22.01
C LYS A 182 -6.37 3.66 -23.03
N GLY A 183 -5.10 3.98 -22.76
CA GLY A 183 -4.24 4.76 -23.66
C GLY A 183 -3.92 4.06 -24.99
N ILE A 184 -3.95 2.72 -25.04
CA ILE A 184 -3.80 1.96 -26.29
C ILE A 184 -5.09 1.99 -27.14
N LYS A 185 -6.25 2.16 -26.51
CA LYS A 185 -7.57 2.15 -27.17
C LYS A 185 -8.02 3.52 -27.65
N GLU A 186 -7.43 4.60 -27.14
CA GLU A 186 -7.64 5.98 -27.58
C GLU A 186 -6.80 6.28 -28.82
#